data_AF-A0A7V9DVW9-F1
#
_entry.id   AF-A0A7V9DVW9-F1
#
_cell.length_a   1.000
_cell.length_b   1.000
_cell.length_c   1.000
_cell.angle_alpha   90.00
_cell.angle_beta   90.00
_cell.angle_gamma   90.00
#
_symmetry.space_group_name_H-M   'P 1'
#
loop_
_entity.id
_entity.type
_entity.pdbx_description
1 polymer ?
#
loop_
_entity_poly.entity_id
_entity_poly.type
_entity_poly.pdbx_seq_one_letter_code
_entity_poly.pdbx_strand_id
1 'polypeptide(L)'
;MKRWAILLSCAIASAAGAQGSGELYIAGANFDFAQAVERAVAQHPASSKFFVLATGDAVRGLSVVASPELVEARGVGAARGAVYLVCRRDIERELFRLTDLVSGVVAVRGWPPAGSSELPSGSNYYPGEDPATLPKSTELLRRLRSTCS
;
A
#
# COMPACT_ATOMS: atom_id res chain seq x y z
N MET A 1 8.07 58.33 18.42
CA MET A 1 8.60 57.66 17.21
C MET A 1 9.16 56.29 17.58
N LYS A 2 8.44 55.20 17.30
CA LYS A 2 9.05 53.87 17.01
C LYS A 2 7.96 52.91 16.53
N ARG A 3 7.94 52.66 15.23
CA ARG A 3 7.08 51.68 14.56
C ARG A 3 7.69 50.29 14.79
N TRP A 4 6.96 49.39 15.42
CA TRP A 4 7.35 47.98 15.51
C TRP A 4 6.67 47.24 14.35
N ALA A 5 7.46 46.89 13.35
CA ALA A 5 7.03 46.01 12.27
C ALA A 5 7.16 44.56 12.76
N ILE A 6 6.03 43.92 13.05
CA ILE A 6 5.97 42.48 13.32
C ILE A 6 5.95 41.79 11.96
N LEU A 7 7.07 41.18 11.58
CA LEU A 7 7.17 40.33 10.39
C LEU A 7 6.39 39.03 10.64
N LEU A 8 5.19 38.96 10.08
CA LEU A 8 4.43 37.72 9.94
C LEU A 8 5.24 36.75 9.07
N SER A 9 5.87 35.76 9.69
CA SER A 9 6.46 34.63 8.98
C SER A 9 5.32 33.74 8.47
N CYS A 10 5.03 33.81 7.17
CA CYS A 10 4.20 32.84 6.48
C CYS A 10 4.90 31.47 6.57
N ALA A 11 4.41 30.60 7.46
CA ALA A 11 4.71 29.18 7.40
C ALA A 11 4.11 28.64 6.10
N ILE A 12 4.98 28.37 5.13
CA ILE A 12 4.63 27.68 3.89
C ILE A 12 4.24 26.27 4.31
N ALA A 13 2.94 26.02 4.41
CA ALA A 13 2.40 24.67 4.54
C ALA A 13 2.85 23.91 3.29
N SER A 14 3.90 23.09 3.44
CA SER A 14 4.22 22.10 2.43
C SER A 14 3.02 21.18 2.35
N ALA A 15 2.21 21.34 1.30
CA ALA A 15 1.29 20.32 0.82
C ALA A 15 2.13 19.14 0.29
N ALA A 16 2.85 18.47 1.19
CA ALA A 16 3.27 17.10 0.96
C ALA A 16 1.96 16.33 0.82
N GLY A 17 1.65 15.93 -0.41
CA GLY A 17 0.38 15.31 -0.76
C GLY A 17 0.00 14.30 0.31
N ALA A 18 -1.25 14.35 0.76
CA ALA A 18 -1.83 13.35 1.63
C ALA A 18 -1.81 12.00 0.91
N GLN A 19 -0.66 11.33 0.92
CA GLN A 19 -0.40 10.04 0.26
C GLN A 19 -0.78 8.85 1.18
N GLY A 20 -1.54 9.09 2.24
CA GLY A 20 -2.00 8.07 3.18
C GLY A 20 -3.13 8.61 4.03
N SER A 21 -4.32 8.77 3.45
CA SER A 21 -5.54 8.89 4.22
C SER A 21 -6.46 7.74 3.82
N GLY A 22 -6.65 6.79 4.74
CA GLY A 22 -7.58 5.69 4.59
C GLY A 22 -6.90 4.42 4.07
N GLU A 23 -6.51 3.55 4.98
CA GLU A 23 -6.38 2.10 4.80
C GLU A 23 -5.32 1.57 3.79
N LEU A 24 -4.77 2.31 2.83
CA LEU A 24 -3.78 1.80 1.86
C LEU A 24 -2.44 2.54 1.94
N TYR A 25 -1.38 1.77 2.16
CA TYR A 25 0.01 2.22 2.26
C TYR A 25 0.87 1.52 1.21
N ILE A 26 1.69 2.26 0.47
CA ILE A 26 2.48 1.74 -0.66
C ILE A 26 3.97 1.87 -0.32
N ALA A 27 4.66 0.73 -0.22
CA ALA A 27 6.09 0.62 -0.02
C ALA A 27 6.80 0.38 -1.36
N GLY A 28 7.92 1.05 -1.62
CA GLY A 28 8.78 0.85 -2.80
C GLY A 28 9.10 2.11 -3.60
N ALA A 29 8.26 3.16 -3.53
CA ALA A 29 8.53 4.43 -4.23
C ALA A 29 9.21 5.47 -3.32
N ASN A 30 8.54 5.86 -2.24
CA ASN A 30 8.98 6.93 -1.34
C ASN A 30 9.32 6.45 0.07
N PHE A 31 8.97 5.21 0.38
CA PHE A 31 9.15 4.57 1.68
C PHE A 31 9.58 3.13 1.45
N ASP A 32 10.48 2.64 2.29
CA ASP A 32 10.74 1.21 2.37
C ASP A 32 9.56 0.47 3.04
N PHE A 33 9.69 -0.85 3.15
CA PHE A 33 8.65 -1.68 3.75
C PHE A 33 8.39 -1.35 5.23
N ALA A 34 9.44 -1.20 6.04
CA ALA A 34 9.31 -0.97 7.47
C ALA A 34 8.65 0.40 7.74
N GLN A 35 9.10 1.43 7.03
CA GLN A 35 8.52 2.77 7.10
C GLN A 35 7.04 2.79 6.70
N ALA A 36 6.66 2.05 5.65
CA ALA A 36 5.27 1.97 5.24
C ALA A 36 4.39 1.30 6.32
N VAL A 37 4.89 0.23 6.95
CA VAL A 37 4.18 -0.45 8.04
C VAL A 37 4.09 0.43 9.28
N GLU A 38 5.18 1.08 9.68
CA GLU A 38 5.20 1.99 10.84
C GLU A 38 4.16 3.10 10.68
N ARG A 39 4.15 3.77 9.52
CA ARG A 39 3.16 4.80 9.21
C ARG A 39 1.74 4.25 9.25
N ALA A 40 1.54 3.05 8.70
CA ALA A 40 0.23 2.42 8.71
C ALA A 40 -0.29 2.13 10.12
N VAL A 41 0.59 1.63 10.99
CA VAL A 41 0.28 1.32 12.39
C VAL A 41 0.02 2.58 13.21
N ALA A 42 0.75 3.66 12.92
CA ALA A 42 0.62 4.95 13.61
C ALA A 42 -0.66 5.71 13.20
N GLN A 43 -1.07 5.61 11.93
CA GLN A 43 -2.19 6.38 11.39
C GLN A 43 -3.53 5.64 11.42
N HIS A 44 -3.51 4.31 11.58
CA HIS A 44 -4.72 3.51 11.57
C HIS A 44 -5.20 3.14 12.98
N PRO A 45 -6.51 3.31 13.28
CA PRO A 45 -7.07 2.87 14.54
C PRO A 45 -6.77 1.40 14.83
N ALA A 46 -6.64 1.06 16.12
CA ALA A 46 -6.51 -0.33 16.53
C ALA A 46 -7.75 -1.12 16.08
N SER A 47 -7.54 -2.37 15.64
CA SER A 47 -8.59 -3.35 15.29
C SER A 47 -9.29 -3.17 13.93
N SER A 48 -8.94 -2.16 13.13
CA SER A 48 -9.41 -2.02 11.75
C SER A 48 -8.40 -2.55 10.73
N LYS A 49 -8.89 -3.21 9.68
CA LYS A 49 -8.07 -3.71 8.57
C LYS A 49 -7.42 -2.56 7.82
N PHE A 50 -6.18 -2.74 7.41
CA PHE A 50 -5.49 -1.88 6.45
C PHE A 50 -4.64 -2.71 5.50
N PHE A 51 -4.12 -2.08 4.47
CA PHE A 51 -3.47 -2.70 3.33
C PHE A 51 -2.08 -2.09 3.15
N VAL A 52 -1.09 -2.96 2.99
CA VAL A 52 0.29 -2.55 2.67
C VAL A 52 0.67 -3.21 1.35
N LEU A 53 0.74 -2.42 0.28
CA LEU A 53 1.24 -2.85 -1.02
C LEU A 53 2.76 -2.70 -1.04
N ALA A 54 3.48 -3.79 -1.23
CA ALA A 54 4.92 -3.77 -1.48
C ALA A 54 5.21 -3.87 -2.98
N THR A 55 6.02 -2.95 -3.50
CA THR A 55 6.53 -2.95 -4.87
C THR A 55 8.06 -2.89 -4.89
N GLY A 56 8.68 -3.33 -5.99
CA GLY A 56 10.14 -3.31 -6.15
C GLY A 56 10.87 -3.99 -4.98
N ASP A 57 11.93 -3.36 -4.47
CA ASP A 57 12.75 -3.91 -3.39
C ASP A 57 11.99 -4.07 -2.06
N ALA A 58 10.89 -3.33 -1.86
CA ALA A 58 10.08 -3.45 -0.65
C ALA A 58 9.41 -4.83 -0.52
N VAL A 59 9.27 -5.58 -1.62
CA VAL A 59 8.77 -6.97 -1.60
C VAL A 59 9.63 -7.87 -0.71
N ARG A 60 10.91 -7.54 -0.50
CA ARG A 60 11.78 -8.26 0.44
C ARG A 60 11.21 -8.32 1.86
N GLY A 61 10.42 -7.33 2.28
CA GLY A 61 9.73 -7.34 3.58
C GLY A 61 8.71 -8.47 3.74
N LEU A 62 8.22 -8.99 2.61
CA LEU A 62 7.24 -10.08 2.56
C LEU A 62 7.89 -11.45 2.33
N SER A 63 9.21 -11.51 2.13
CA SER A 63 9.91 -12.76 1.89
C SER A 63 9.94 -13.67 3.12
N VAL A 64 9.96 -14.99 2.87
CA VAL A 64 10.17 -16.02 3.91
C VAL A 64 11.58 -15.97 4.53
N VAL A 65 12.56 -15.38 3.82
CA VAL A 65 13.94 -15.18 4.27
C VAL A 65 14.26 -13.71 4.57
N ALA A 66 13.25 -12.90 4.89
CA ALA A 66 13.44 -11.50 5.26
C ALA A 66 14.36 -11.34 6.49
N SER A 67 15.05 -10.20 6.58
CA SER A 67 15.87 -9.87 7.77
C SER A 67 15.00 -9.81 9.03
N PRO A 68 15.59 -10.02 10.23
CA PRO A 68 14.83 -9.97 11.49
C PRO A 68 14.00 -8.68 11.67
N GLU A 69 14.57 -7.53 11.29
CA GLU A 69 13.87 -6.23 11.31
C GLU A 69 12.62 -6.21 10.43
N LEU A 70 12.71 -6.75 9.22
CA LEU A 70 11.57 -6.81 8.30
C LEU A 70 10.51 -7.83 8.77
N VAL A 71 10.95 -8.93 9.38
CA VAL A 71 10.06 -9.90 10.03
C VAL A 71 9.31 -9.25 11.18
N GLU A 72 9.98 -8.45 12.01
CA GLU A 72 9.36 -7.72 13.12
C GLU A 72 8.35 -6.69 12.61
N ALA A 73 8.74 -5.84 11.66
CA ALA A 73 7.84 -4.86 11.06
C ALA A 73 6.57 -5.54 10.50
N ARG A 74 6.75 -6.64 9.76
CA ARG A 74 5.64 -7.44 9.25
C ARG A 74 4.78 -8.05 10.37
N GLY A 75 5.40 -8.53 11.44
CA GLY A 75 4.69 -9.06 12.61
C GLY A 75 3.82 -8.01 13.29
N VAL A 76 4.38 -6.81 13.52
CA VAL A 76 3.66 -5.67 14.12
C VAL A 76 2.49 -5.25 13.25
N GLY A 77 2.68 -5.13 11.93
CA GLY A 77 1.59 -4.79 11.02
C GLY A 77 0.49 -5.85 11.01
N ALA A 78 0.85 -7.13 10.91
CA ALA A 78 -0.11 -8.24 10.96
C ALA A 78 -0.93 -8.25 12.25
N ALA A 79 -0.27 -8.08 13.41
CA ALA A 79 -0.93 -7.99 14.72
C ALA A 79 -1.91 -6.81 14.82
N ARG A 80 -1.75 -5.79 13.97
CA ARG A 80 -2.61 -4.61 13.90
C ARG A 80 -3.68 -4.69 12.81
N GLY A 81 -3.71 -5.76 12.01
CA GLY A 81 -4.72 -5.98 10.96
C GLY A 81 -4.25 -5.67 9.54
N ALA A 82 -2.94 -5.63 9.29
CA ALA A 82 -2.40 -5.49 7.95
C ALA A 82 -2.77 -6.69 7.05
N VAL A 83 -3.21 -6.38 5.84
CA VAL A 83 -3.22 -7.30 4.70
C VAL A 83 -2.09 -6.88 3.77
N TYR A 84 -1.20 -7.83 3.48
CA TYR A 84 -0.03 -7.58 2.64
C TYR A 84 -0.34 -7.91 1.19
N LEU A 85 -0.04 -6.95 0.31
CA LEU A 85 -0.36 -7.00 -1.11
C LEU A 85 0.94 -6.91 -1.93
N VAL A 86 0.94 -7.56 -3.09
CA VAL A 86 1.96 -7.41 -4.14
C VAL A 86 1.28 -7.29 -5.51
N CYS A 87 1.97 -6.72 -6.49
CA CYS A 87 1.42 -6.62 -7.84
C CYS A 87 1.60 -7.94 -8.60
N ARG A 88 0.50 -8.50 -9.13
CA ARG A 88 0.52 -9.73 -9.94
C ARG A 88 1.39 -9.59 -11.19
N ARG A 89 1.42 -8.41 -11.80
CA ARG A 89 2.30 -8.09 -12.93
C ARG A 89 3.77 -8.39 -12.61
N ASP A 90 4.21 -8.10 -11.39
CA ASP A 90 5.60 -8.28 -10.99
C ASP A 90 5.95 -9.78 -10.81
N ILE A 91 4.96 -10.60 -10.41
CA ILE A 91 5.06 -12.07 -10.42
C ILE A 91 5.11 -12.60 -11.86
N GLU A 92 4.24 -12.10 -12.74
CA GLU A 92 4.18 -12.51 -14.16
C GLU A 92 5.45 -12.12 -14.93
N ARG A 93 6.16 -11.08 -14.48
CA ARG A 93 7.47 -10.67 -14.99
C ARG A 93 8.64 -11.38 -14.31
N GLU A 94 8.37 -12.37 -13.47
CA GLU A 94 9.35 -13.19 -12.76
C GLU A 94 10.31 -12.37 -11.86
N LEU A 95 9.86 -11.21 -11.36
CA LEU A 95 10.67 -10.42 -10.42
C LEU A 95 10.79 -11.09 -9.05
N PHE A 96 9.80 -11.90 -8.69
CA PHE A 96 9.78 -12.79 -7.53
C PHE A 96 8.69 -13.85 -7.73
N ARG A 97 8.74 -14.95 -6.96
CA ARG A 97 7.66 -15.96 -6.96
C ARG A 97 6.82 -15.82 -5.71
N LEU A 98 5.53 -16.10 -5.83
CA LEU A 98 4.62 -16.08 -4.67
C LEU A 98 5.04 -17.10 -3.60
N THR A 99 5.68 -18.21 -3.99
CA THR A 99 6.24 -19.22 -3.08
C THR A 99 7.40 -18.71 -2.22
N ASP A 100 8.03 -17.61 -2.61
CA ASP A 100 9.16 -17.01 -1.89
C ASP A 100 8.67 -16.02 -0.82
N LEU A 101 7.35 -15.78 -0.76
CA LEU A 101 6.69 -14.87 0.16
C LEU A 101 5.98 -15.65 1.27
N VAL A 102 5.77 -14.99 2.40
CA VAL A 102 5.01 -15.58 3.51
C VAL A 102 3.55 -15.85 3.11
N SER A 103 2.95 -16.84 3.77
CA SER A 103 1.54 -17.17 3.57
C SER A 103 0.63 -15.98 3.83
N GLY A 104 -0.43 -15.83 3.03
CA GLY A 104 -1.42 -14.77 3.19
C GLY A 104 -1.12 -13.47 2.45
N VAL A 105 0.02 -13.37 1.74
CA VAL A 105 0.26 -12.30 0.78
C VAL A 105 -0.67 -12.44 -0.41
N VAL A 106 -1.34 -11.36 -0.80
CA VAL A 106 -2.34 -11.34 -1.86
C VAL A 106 -1.77 -10.67 -3.10
N ALA A 107 -1.82 -11.38 -4.23
CA ALA A 107 -1.43 -10.83 -5.53
C ALA A 107 -2.59 -10.04 -6.14
N VAL A 108 -2.35 -8.75 -6.41
CA VAL A 108 -3.38 -7.82 -6.91
C VAL A 108 -3.14 -7.52 -8.38
N ARG A 109 -4.22 -7.51 -9.16
CA ARG A 109 -4.17 -7.16 -10.59
C ARG A 109 -4.16 -5.63 -10.77
N GLY A 110 -3.44 -5.15 -11.80
CA GLY A 110 -3.60 -3.79 -12.28
C GLY A 110 -4.91 -3.60 -13.07
N TRP A 111 -5.05 -2.46 -13.75
CA TRP A 111 -6.11 -2.26 -14.75
C TRP A 111 -5.98 -3.21 -15.93
N PRO A 112 -7.11 -3.66 -16.49
CA PRO A 112 -7.07 -4.48 -17.69
C PRO A 112 -6.76 -3.58 -18.90
N PRO A 113 -6.30 -4.14 -20.02
CA PRO A 113 -6.13 -3.39 -21.26
C PRO A 113 -7.42 -2.68 -21.68
N ALA A 114 -7.30 -1.53 -22.33
CA ALA A 114 -8.46 -0.80 -22.84
C ALA A 114 -9.30 -1.68 -23.79
N GLY A 115 -10.61 -1.74 -23.55
CA GLY A 115 -11.53 -2.61 -24.31
C GLY A 115 -11.63 -4.06 -23.82
N SER A 116 -10.88 -4.45 -22.79
CA SER A 116 -11.01 -5.77 -22.16
C SER A 116 -12.32 -5.90 -21.38
N SER A 117 -12.93 -7.08 -21.43
CA SER A 117 -14.13 -7.45 -20.66
C SER A 117 -13.81 -8.16 -19.34
N GLU A 118 -12.54 -8.21 -18.94
CA GLU A 118 -12.10 -8.94 -17.74
C GLU A 118 -12.63 -8.36 -16.43
N LEU A 119 -12.84 -7.03 -16.40
CA LEU A 119 -13.50 -6.36 -15.29
C LEU A 119 -14.95 -6.06 -15.70
N PRO A 120 -15.95 -6.75 -15.12
CA PRO A 120 -17.34 -6.57 -15.50
C PRO A 120 -17.82 -5.14 -15.24
N SER A 121 -18.62 -4.58 -16.15
CA SER A 121 -19.26 -3.28 -15.98
C SER A 121 -20.06 -3.24 -14.67
N GLY A 122 -19.81 -2.24 -13.84
CA GLY A 122 -20.46 -2.08 -12.53
C GLY A 122 -19.82 -2.89 -11.39
N SER A 123 -18.79 -3.70 -11.67
CA SER A 123 -17.99 -4.37 -10.64
C SER A 123 -16.68 -3.62 -10.38
N ASN A 124 -16.35 -3.49 -9.10
CA ASN A 124 -15.04 -3.03 -8.66
C ASN A 124 -14.00 -4.17 -8.66
N TYR A 125 -14.42 -5.44 -8.62
CA TYR A 125 -13.55 -6.61 -8.46
C TYR A 125 -13.53 -7.49 -9.72
N TYR A 126 -12.39 -8.11 -10.00
CA TYR A 126 -12.29 -9.15 -11.03
C TYR A 126 -12.98 -10.44 -10.57
N PRO A 127 -13.42 -11.31 -11.51
CA PRO A 127 -13.86 -12.65 -11.16
C PRO A 127 -12.78 -13.40 -10.37
N GLY A 128 -13.16 -13.97 -9.22
CA GLY A 128 -12.27 -14.74 -8.35
C GLY A 128 -11.43 -13.92 -7.36
N GLU A 129 -11.49 -12.58 -7.40
CA GLU A 129 -10.93 -11.78 -6.31
C GLU A 129 -11.81 -11.89 -5.06
N ASP A 130 -11.19 -12.03 -3.89
CA ASP A 130 -11.88 -12.00 -2.60
C ASP A 130 -12.02 -10.56 -2.10
N PRO A 131 -13.24 -9.98 -2.05
CA PRO A 131 -13.47 -8.63 -1.56
C PRO A 131 -13.10 -8.44 -0.08
N ALA A 132 -12.94 -9.51 0.70
CA ALA A 132 -12.46 -9.41 2.07
C ALA A 132 -10.97 -9.06 2.14
N THR A 133 -10.19 -9.32 1.09
CA THR A 133 -8.74 -9.09 1.05
C THR A 133 -8.33 -7.82 0.31
N LEU A 134 -9.30 -7.04 -0.17
CA LEU A 134 -9.08 -5.84 -0.95
C LEU A 134 -9.79 -4.62 -0.35
N PRO A 135 -9.35 -3.39 -0.66
CA PRO A 135 -10.04 -2.19 -0.22
C PRO A 135 -11.47 -2.13 -0.76
N LYS A 136 -12.44 -1.86 0.13
CA LYS A 136 -13.85 -1.64 -0.26
C LYS A 136 -14.09 -0.29 -0.92
N SER A 137 -13.26 0.70 -0.59
CA SER A 137 -13.34 2.03 -1.18
C SER A 137 -12.93 1.98 -2.64
N THR A 138 -13.83 2.42 -3.54
CA THR A 138 -13.55 2.53 -4.98
C THR A 138 -12.29 3.35 -5.25
N GLU A 139 -12.06 4.41 -4.48
CA GLU A 139 -10.89 5.28 -4.65
C GLU A 139 -9.59 4.57 -4.26
N LEU A 140 -9.60 3.82 -3.15
CA LEU A 140 -8.42 3.05 -2.73
C LEU A 140 -8.13 1.92 -3.70
N LEU A 141 -9.18 1.24 -4.18
CA LEU A 141 -9.02 0.19 -5.18
C LEU A 141 -8.51 0.75 -6.51
N ARG A 142 -8.98 1.93 -6.92
CA ARG A 142 -8.48 2.66 -8.10
C ARG A 142 -7.00 2.98 -7.96
N ARG A 143 -6.57 3.51 -6.80
CA ARG A 143 -5.16 3.79 -6.50
C ARG A 143 -4.30 2.52 -6.48
N LEU A 144 -4.79 1.46 -5.84
CA LEU A 144 -4.13 0.15 -5.77
C LEU A 144 -3.87 -0.42 -7.17
N ARG A 145 -4.90 -0.48 -8.01
CA ARG A 145 -4.81 -1.00 -9.38
C ARG A 145 -3.93 -0.14 -10.27
N SER A 146 -4.01 1.19 -10.14
CA SER A 146 -3.15 2.09 -10.90
C SER A 146 -1.67 1.92 -10.52
N THR A 147 -1.37 1.51 -9.30
CA THR A 147 0.00 1.21 -8.87
C THR A 147 0.52 -0.11 -9.44
N CYS A 148 -0.38 -1.08 -9.65
CA CYS A 148 -0.05 -2.40 -10.20
C CYS A 148 -0.20 -2.53 -11.73
N SER A 149 -0.54 -1.44 -12.42
CA SER A 149 -0.55 -1.35 -13.89
C SER A 149 0.84 -1.07 -14.43
#